data_AF-A0A132NG69-F1
#
_entry.id   AF-A0A132NG69-F1
#
_cell.length_a   1.000
_cell.length_b   1.000
_cell.length_c   1.000
_cell.angle_alpha   90.00
_cell.angle_beta   90.00
_cell.angle_gamma   90.00
#
_symmetry.space_group_name_H-M   'P 1'
#
loop_
_entity.id
_entity.type
_entity.pdbx_description
1 polymer ?
#
loop_
_entity_poly.entity_id
_entity_poly.type
_entity_poly.pdbx_seq_one_letter_code
_entity_poly.pdbx_strand_id
1 'polypeptide(L)'
;MRIVARAADLPASDPDEAADLAEAELTALLDLLYRLAPGDWIRPTACARWTVHDVVAHVLGQVEEAVHPGKTLLRIVRGRHRHPELDRLDARNECQVDDYRGLPGPVLVDRLARFRQRLAPAI
;
A
#
# COMPACT_ATOMS: atom_id res chain seq x y z
N MET A 1 17.28 -25.26 -12.00
CA MET A 1 16.09 -25.42 -12.86
C MET A 1 15.33 -24.11 -12.84
N ARG A 2 15.30 -23.37 -13.95
CA ARG A 2 14.70 -22.03 -14.00
C ARG A 2 13.30 -22.19 -14.56
N ILE A 3 12.29 -22.29 -13.70
CA ILE A 3 10.90 -22.19 -14.14
C ILE A 3 10.68 -20.72 -14.44
N VAL A 4 10.70 -20.37 -15.73
CA VAL A 4 10.35 -19.03 -16.21
C VAL A 4 8.95 -19.13 -16.79
N ALA A 5 7.95 -19.26 -15.93
CA ALA A 5 6.56 -19.04 -16.32
C ALA A 5 6.35 -17.53 -16.49
N ARG A 6 5.58 -17.10 -17.49
CA ARG A 6 5.16 -15.70 -17.56
C ARG A 6 4.14 -15.48 -16.45
N ALA A 7 4.19 -14.32 -15.79
CA ALA A 7 3.23 -14.00 -14.73
C ALA A 7 1.76 -14.09 -15.21
N ALA A 8 1.51 -13.76 -16.49
CA ALA A 8 0.19 -13.85 -17.10
C ALA A 8 -0.33 -15.29 -17.30
N ASP A 9 0.55 -16.29 -17.24
CA ASP A 9 0.21 -17.70 -17.42
C ASP A 9 -0.02 -18.42 -16.08
N LEU A 10 0.21 -17.73 -14.95
CA LEU A 10 -0.04 -18.27 -13.63
C LEU A 10 -1.56 -18.27 -13.35
N PRO A 11 -2.10 -19.34 -12.76
CA PRO A 11 -3.49 -19.33 -12.31
C PRO A 11 -3.68 -18.25 -11.23
N ALA A 12 -4.88 -17.69 -11.16
CA ALA A 12 -5.25 -16.85 -10.02
C ALA A 12 -5.17 -17.67 -8.72
N SER A 13 -4.76 -17.02 -7.64
CA SER A 13 -4.80 -17.62 -6.30
C SER A 13 -6.23 -17.96 -5.92
N ASP A 14 -6.40 -19.01 -5.10
CA ASP A 14 -7.67 -19.29 -4.46
C ASP A 14 -8.11 -18.08 -3.61
N PRO A 15 -9.38 -17.61 -3.74
CA PRO A 15 -9.81 -16.39 -3.05
C PRO A 15 -9.76 -16.48 -1.52
N ASP A 16 -10.04 -17.64 -0.94
CA ASP A 16 -10.05 -17.82 0.52
C ASP A 16 -8.61 -17.89 1.03
N GLU A 17 -7.74 -18.63 0.34
CA GLU A 17 -6.30 -18.64 0.64
C GLU A 17 -5.67 -17.25 0.52
N ALA A 18 -6.05 -16.48 -0.50
CA ALA A 18 -5.58 -15.11 -0.69
C ALA A 18 -6.06 -14.17 0.43
N ALA A 19 -7.29 -14.34 0.92
CA ALA A 19 -7.82 -13.56 2.02
C ALA A 19 -7.10 -13.87 3.35
N ASP A 20 -6.91 -15.16 3.65
CA ASP A 20 -6.18 -15.61 4.84
C ASP A 20 -4.74 -15.08 4.85
N LEU A 21 -4.06 -15.15 3.69
CA LEU A 21 -2.71 -14.61 3.55
C LEU A 21 -2.68 -13.09 3.72
N ALA A 22 -3.63 -12.36 3.12
CA ALA A 22 -3.71 -10.91 3.24
C ALA A 22 -3.94 -10.47 4.70
N GLU A 23 -4.75 -11.20 5.48
CA GLU A 23 -4.94 -10.92 6.91
C GLU A 23 -3.65 -11.17 7.70
N ALA A 24 -2.95 -12.27 7.43
CA ALA A 24 -1.67 -12.59 8.07
C ALA A 24 -0.59 -11.54 7.75
N GLU A 25 -0.48 -11.13 6.49
CA GLU A 25 0.45 -10.09 6.03
C GLU A 25 0.15 -8.74 6.69
N LEU A 26 -1.11 -8.32 6.73
CA LEU A 26 -1.52 -7.08 7.37
C LEU A 26 -1.23 -7.11 8.87
N THR A 27 -1.48 -8.24 9.54
CA THR A 27 -1.20 -8.40 10.98
C THR A 27 0.30 -8.27 11.27
N ALA A 28 1.13 -8.98 10.51
CA ALA A 28 2.59 -8.91 10.65
C ALA A 28 3.14 -7.51 10.36
N LEU A 29 2.58 -6.83 9.36
CA LEU A 29 2.93 -5.45 9.03
C LEU A 29 2.58 -4.50 10.18
N LEU A 30 1.36 -4.56 10.71
CA LEU A 30 0.93 -3.70 11.83
C LEU A 30 1.82 -3.91 13.06
N ASP A 31 2.13 -5.16 13.40
CA ASP A 31 3.02 -5.49 14.51
C ASP A 31 4.41 -4.86 14.35
N LEU A 32 4.96 -4.85 13.12
CA LEU A 32 6.20 -4.15 12.82
C LEU A 32 6.06 -2.64 12.99
N LEU A 33 5.01 -2.05 12.40
CA LEU A 33 4.80 -0.60 12.39
C LEU A 33 4.59 -0.02 13.80
N TYR A 34 3.92 -0.76 14.70
CA TYR A 34 3.74 -0.37 16.09
C TYR A 34 5.04 -0.34 16.90
N ARG A 35 6.11 -0.98 16.43
CA ARG A 35 7.43 -0.99 17.09
C ARG A 35 8.38 0.10 16.57
N LEU A 36 8.01 0.84 15.53
CA LEU A 36 8.88 1.88 14.97
C LEU A 36 9.05 3.05 15.95
N ALA A 37 10.29 3.49 16.14
CA ALA A 37 10.58 4.69 16.90
C ALA A 37 10.24 5.95 16.09
N PRO A 38 10.05 7.12 16.72
CA PRO A 38 9.76 8.37 16.00
C PRO A 38 10.77 8.70 14.90
N GLY A 39 12.07 8.42 15.13
CA GLY A 39 13.13 8.64 14.15
C GLY A 39 13.15 7.66 12.98
N ASP A 40 12.49 6.50 13.10
CA ASP A 40 12.47 5.52 12.01
C ASP A 40 11.62 5.98 10.82
N TRP A 41 10.58 6.78 11.09
CA TRP A 41 9.64 7.27 10.08
C TRP A 41 10.30 8.11 8.98
N ILE A 42 11.38 8.81 9.31
CA ILE A 42 12.12 9.67 8.36
C ILE A 42 13.31 8.96 7.70
N ARG A 43 13.54 7.67 7.99
CA ARG A 43 14.67 6.94 7.41
C ARG A 43 14.44 6.71 5.91
N PRO A 44 15.48 6.85 5.08
CA PRO A 44 15.38 6.54 3.65
C PRO A 44 15.18 5.04 3.42
N THR A 45 14.57 4.69 2.29
CA THR A 45 14.30 3.30 1.89
C THR A 45 14.95 2.97 0.55
N ALA A 46 14.84 1.72 0.10
CA ALA A 46 15.25 1.32 -1.25
C ALA A 46 14.36 1.91 -2.35
N CYS A 47 13.12 2.31 -2.02
CA CYS A 47 12.28 3.11 -2.88
C CYS A 47 12.86 4.53 -2.89
N ALA A 48 13.64 4.86 -3.91
CA ALA A 48 14.23 6.19 -4.04
C ALA A 48 13.14 7.27 -3.88
N ARG A 49 13.47 8.37 -3.18
CA ARG A 49 12.56 9.47 -2.78
C ARG A 49 11.66 9.18 -1.57
N TRP A 50 11.47 7.93 -1.18
CA TRP A 50 10.54 7.58 -0.11
C TRP A 50 11.23 7.23 1.20
N THR A 51 10.77 7.88 2.25
CA THR A 51 11.03 7.52 3.64
C THR A 51 10.16 6.32 4.05
N VAL A 52 10.40 5.76 5.25
CA VAL A 52 9.51 4.74 5.82
C VAL A 52 8.06 5.24 5.90
N HIS A 53 7.86 6.53 6.24
CA HIS A 53 6.53 7.15 6.24
C HIS A 53 5.87 7.09 4.86
N ASP A 54 6.58 7.48 3.80
CA ASP A 54 6.04 7.50 2.44
C ASP A 54 5.66 6.10 1.96
N VAL A 55 6.46 5.07 2.30
CA VAL A 55 6.12 3.67 1.99
C VAL A 55 4.82 3.25 2.69
N VAL A 56 4.65 3.59 3.98
CA VAL A 56 3.43 3.26 4.73
C VAL A 56 2.23 4.03 4.19
N ALA A 57 2.41 5.29 3.78
CA ALA A 57 1.37 6.09 3.13
C ALA A 57 0.92 5.46 1.80
N HIS A 58 1.87 4.98 0.99
CA HIS A 58 1.59 4.24 -0.25
C HIS A 58 0.79 2.96 0.04
N VAL A 59 1.21 2.14 1.00
CA VAL A 59 0.51 0.90 1.38
C VAL A 59 -0.93 1.18 1.82
N LEU A 60 -1.14 2.18 2.68
CA LEU A 60 -2.49 2.60 3.08
C LEU A 60 -3.32 3.05 1.88
N GLY A 61 -2.73 3.85 0.99
CA GLY A 61 -3.37 4.28 -0.24
C GLY A 61 -3.79 3.11 -1.13
N GLN A 62 -2.96 2.08 -1.27
CA GLN A 62 -3.24 0.90 -2.06
C GLN A 62 -4.37 0.05 -1.46
N VAL A 63 -4.38 -0.16 -0.14
CA VAL A 63 -5.49 -0.86 0.54
C VAL A 63 -6.80 -0.10 0.37
N GLU A 64 -6.80 1.23 0.48
CA GLU A 64 -7.99 2.04 0.25
C GLU A 64 -8.54 1.95 -1.18
N GLU A 65 -7.67 1.78 -2.18
CA GLU A 65 -8.05 1.63 -3.58
C GLU A 65 -8.63 0.25 -3.89
N ALA A 66 -8.09 -0.79 -3.25
CA ALA A 66 -8.60 -2.15 -3.37
C ALA A 66 -10.08 -2.23 -2.93
N VAL A 67 -10.45 -1.49 -1.89
CA VAL A 67 -11.83 -1.46 -1.37
C VAL A 67 -12.69 -0.33 -1.95
N HIS A 68 -12.11 0.69 -2.58
CA HIS A 68 -12.83 1.82 -3.17
C HIS A 68 -12.34 2.11 -4.61
N PRO A 69 -12.87 1.43 -5.64
CA PRO A 69 -12.37 1.56 -7.01
C PRO A 69 -12.48 2.98 -7.59
N GLY A 70 -13.41 3.81 -7.11
CA GLY A 70 -13.50 5.22 -7.49
C GLY A 70 -12.26 6.05 -7.12
N LYS A 71 -11.58 5.70 -6.00
CA LYS A 71 -10.33 6.36 -5.59
C LYS A 71 -9.18 6.04 -6.54
N THR A 72 -9.15 4.82 -7.09
CA THR A 72 -8.17 4.42 -8.10
C THR A 72 -8.20 5.36 -9.30
N LEU A 73 -9.38 5.59 -9.88
CA LEU A 73 -9.51 6.48 -11.03
C LEU A 73 -9.12 7.92 -10.68
N LEU A 74 -9.58 8.41 -9.52
CA LEU A 74 -9.27 9.76 -9.05
C LEU A 74 -7.76 9.98 -8.89
N ARG A 75 -7.04 9.04 -8.28
CA ARG A 75 -5.59 9.13 -8.07
C ARG A 75 -4.79 8.93 -9.35
N ILE A 76 -5.28 8.14 -10.31
CA ILE A 76 -4.68 8.08 -11.66
C ILE A 76 -4.73 9.46 -12.33
N VAL A 77 -5.90 10.11 -12.30
CA VAL A 77 -6.08 11.44 -12.93
C VAL A 77 -5.27 12.50 -12.20
N ARG A 78 -5.35 12.56 -10.86
CA ARG A 78 -4.63 13.54 -10.04
C ARG A 78 -3.12 13.34 -10.11
N GLY A 79 -2.65 12.09 -10.05
CA GLY A 79 -1.24 11.76 -10.17
C GLY A 79 -0.66 12.28 -11.47
N ARG A 80 -1.30 11.97 -12.61
CA ARG A 80 -0.87 12.47 -13.92
C ARG A 80 -0.81 14.00 -14.00
N HIS A 81 -1.70 14.70 -13.29
CA HIS A 81 -1.71 16.16 -13.28
C HIS A 81 -0.67 16.76 -12.33
N ARG A 82 -0.45 16.17 -11.15
CA ARG A 82 0.45 16.69 -10.11
C ARG A 82 1.91 16.36 -10.36
N HIS A 83 2.16 15.19 -10.96
CA HIS A 83 3.49 14.64 -11.21
C HIS A 83 3.66 14.27 -12.69
N PRO A 84 3.52 15.22 -13.63
CA PRO A 84 3.61 14.95 -15.07
C PRO A 84 4.99 14.47 -15.53
N GLU A 85 6.02 14.65 -14.71
CA GLU A 85 7.40 14.18 -14.93
C GLU A 85 7.61 12.70 -14.62
N LEU A 86 6.70 12.08 -13.86
CA LEU A 86 6.75 10.65 -13.51
C LEU A 86 5.98 9.80 -14.52
N ASP A 87 6.33 8.51 -14.60
CA ASP A 87 5.50 7.57 -15.36
C ASP A 87 4.13 7.39 -14.67
N ARG A 88 3.18 6.76 -15.37
CA ARG A 88 1.78 6.67 -14.91
C ARG A 88 1.62 5.93 -13.59
N LEU A 89 2.45 4.91 -13.34
CA LEU A 89 2.39 4.13 -12.11
C LEU A 89 3.01 4.94 -10.97
N ASP A 90 4.21 5.48 -11.18
CA ASP A 90 4.89 6.32 -10.18
C ASP A 90 4.04 7.54 -9.82
N ALA A 91 3.41 8.21 -10.79
CA ALA A 91 2.55 9.36 -10.55
C ALA A 91 1.30 9.02 -9.72
N ARG A 92 0.69 7.83 -9.92
CA ARG A 92 -0.42 7.35 -9.10
C ARG A 92 0.05 7.05 -7.68
N ASN A 93 1.17 6.34 -7.56
CA ASN A 93 1.76 5.99 -6.28
C ASN A 93 2.12 7.25 -5.48
N GLU A 94 2.74 8.24 -6.12
CA GLU A 94 3.07 9.51 -5.49
C GLU A 94 1.82 10.29 -5.07
N CYS A 95 0.72 10.19 -5.83
CA CYS A 95 -0.56 10.76 -5.42
C CYS A 95 -1.13 10.09 -4.15
N GLN A 96 -0.87 8.80 -3.92
CA GLN A 96 -1.25 8.14 -2.66
C GLN A 96 -0.42 8.66 -1.49
N VAL A 97 0.89 8.87 -1.71
CA VAL A 97 1.79 9.45 -0.70
C VAL A 97 1.36 10.88 -0.35
N ASP A 98 1.11 11.71 -1.37
CA ASP A 98 0.64 13.10 -1.20
C ASP A 98 -0.59 13.22 -0.29
N ASP A 99 -1.53 12.28 -0.39
CA ASP A 99 -2.78 12.28 0.39
C ASP A 99 -2.52 12.21 1.91
N TYR A 100 -1.34 11.72 2.34
CA TYR A 100 -1.02 11.50 3.75
C TYR A 100 0.27 12.16 4.26
N ARG A 101 1.08 12.83 3.42
CA ARG A 101 2.34 13.48 3.86
C ARG A 101 2.16 14.42 5.06
N GLY A 102 1.00 15.06 5.19
CA GLY A 102 0.70 15.96 6.31
C GLY A 102 0.34 15.27 7.64
N LEU A 103 0.23 13.94 7.67
CA LEU A 103 -0.20 13.19 8.86
C LEU A 103 0.97 12.46 9.52
N PRO A 104 1.02 12.37 10.87
CA PRO A 104 2.05 11.60 11.57
C PRO A 104 1.96 10.11 11.28
N GLY A 105 3.10 9.43 11.14
CA GLY A 105 3.20 7.98 10.87
C GLY A 105 2.25 7.10 11.70
N PRO A 106 2.18 7.26 13.04
CA PRO A 106 1.24 6.49 13.87
C PRO A 106 -0.24 6.62 13.44
N VAL A 107 -0.65 7.77 12.93
CA VAL A 107 -2.02 7.97 12.41
C VAL A 107 -2.28 7.13 11.15
N LEU A 108 -1.25 6.90 10.32
CA LEU A 108 -1.36 6.04 9.15
C LEU A 108 -1.55 4.58 9.59
N VAL A 109 -0.82 4.15 10.63
CA VAL A 109 -0.95 2.79 11.21
C VAL A 109 -2.38 2.58 11.75
N ASP A 110 -2.91 3.54 12.51
CA ASP A 110 -4.27 3.45 13.05
C ASP A 110 -5.35 3.40 11.95
N ARG A 111 -5.12 4.07 10.82
CA ARG A 111 -6.02 4.00 9.66
C ARG A 111 -5.90 2.65 8.95
N LEU A 112 -4.68 2.16 8.77
CA LEU A 112 -4.40 0.86 8.16
C LEU A 112 -5.03 -0.29 8.98
N ALA A 113 -4.97 -0.22 10.31
CA ALA A 113 -5.56 -1.21 11.22
C ALA A 113 -7.08 -1.39 11.04
N ARG A 114 -7.80 -0.37 10.53
CA ARG A 114 -9.25 -0.46 10.26
C ARG A 114 -9.59 -1.42 9.13
N PHE A 115 -8.62 -1.80 8.30
CA PHE A 115 -8.83 -2.74 7.22
C PHE A 115 -8.70 -4.20 7.65
N ARG A 116 -8.19 -4.48 8.86
CA ARG A 116 -8.07 -5.83 9.40
C ARG A 116 -9.41 -6.58 9.45
N GLN A 117 -10.51 -5.86 9.67
CA GLN A 117 -11.86 -6.45 9.71
C GLN A 117 -12.52 -6.61 8.33
N ARG A 118 -11.91 -6.09 7.26
CA ARG A 118 -12.48 -6.05 5.90
C ARG A 118 -11.80 -7.00 4.91
N LEU A 119 -10.66 -7.58 5.30
CA LEU A 119 -9.92 -8.53 4.48
C LEU A 119 -10.21 -9.99 4.84
N ALA A 120 -10.88 -10.25 5.97
CA ALA A 120 -11.37 -11.57 6.32
C ALA A 120 -12.62 -11.91 5.49
N PRO A 121 -12.79 -13.17 5.03
CA PRO A 121 -14.03 -13.61 4.42
C PRO A 121 -15.19 -13.51 5.43
N ALA A 122 -16.38 -13.19 4.94
CA ALA A 122 -17.59 -13.25 5.77
C ALA A 122 -17.86 -14.71 6.12
N ILE A 123 -17.80 -15.04 7.41
CA ILE A 123 -18.17 -16.35 7.97
C ILE A 123 -19.64 -16.64 7.69
#